data_AF-A0A2V4D3T9-F1
#
_entry.id   AF-A0A2V4D3T9-F1
#
_cell.length_a   1.000
_cell.length_b   1.000
_cell.length_c   1.000
_cell.angle_alpha   90.00
_cell.angle_beta   90.00
_cell.angle_gamma   90.00
#
_symmetry.space_group_name_H-M   'P 1'
#
loop_
_entity.id
_entity.type
_entity.pdbx_description
1 polymer ?
#
loop_
_entity_poly.entity_id
_entity_poly.type
_entity_poly.pdbx_seq_one_letter_code
_entity_poly.pdbx_strand_id
1 'polypeptide(L)'
;MSEETTEFSPPLPSGQLSLVERVAILSLIILAVVLLVGVTAWPQIFWDGFLEPLVWEPIIQDADVGDSGYTPQNTALFIAVLFAFVITISAIFRITEIPSGGRMLIAFLPWIVWAPVVRVLEDSQYFQGNLKILFISPIIHFHIALWVLFAIMVGRSVKQAIQHWVEETGELTREDSAG
;
A
#
# COMPACT_ATOMS: atom_id res chain seq x y z
N MET A 1 -14.83 38.39 20.16
CA MET A 1 -13.89 37.57 19.36
C MET A 1 -14.58 36.23 19.18
N SER A 2 -15.29 36.06 18.07
CA SER A 2 -16.05 34.86 17.76
C SER A 2 -15.08 33.77 17.33
N GLU A 3 -15.05 32.65 18.04
CA GLU A 3 -14.34 31.44 17.63
C GLU A 3 -14.96 30.95 16.32
N GLU A 4 -14.23 31.14 15.22
CA GLU A 4 -14.52 30.52 13.94
C GLU A 4 -14.14 29.04 14.08
N THR A 5 -15.10 28.19 14.48
CA THR A 5 -14.92 26.74 14.38
C THR A 5 -14.80 26.43 12.90
N THR A 6 -13.57 26.17 12.43
CA THR A 6 -13.32 25.71 11.06
C THR A 6 -14.07 24.40 10.85
N GLU A 7 -15.27 24.49 10.28
CA GLU A 7 -16.12 23.35 9.98
C GLU A 7 -15.37 22.49 8.96
N PHE A 8 -14.90 21.33 9.39
CA PHE A 8 -14.13 20.44 8.53
C PHE A 8 -15.07 19.95 7.43
N SER A 9 -14.81 20.33 6.18
CA SER A 9 -15.62 19.86 5.06
C SER A 9 -15.61 18.33 5.04
N PRO A 10 -16.78 17.67 4.98
CA PRO A 10 -16.84 16.23 5.03
C PRO A 10 -16.07 15.63 3.83
N PRO A 11 -15.42 14.47 4.01
CA PRO A 11 -14.72 13.81 2.91
C PRO A 11 -15.69 13.53 1.75
N LEU A 12 -15.16 13.56 0.52
CA LEU A 12 -15.94 13.31 -0.70
C LEU A 12 -16.75 12.00 -0.58
N PRO A 13 -17.95 11.91 -1.19
CA PRO A 13 -18.74 10.69 -1.17
C PRO A 13 -17.97 9.48 -1.73
N SER A 14 -18.27 8.26 -1.25
CA SER A 14 -17.65 7.01 -1.70
C SER A 14 -17.82 6.73 -3.19
N GLY A 15 -18.79 7.37 -3.86
CA GLY A 15 -19.01 7.21 -5.31
C GLY A 15 -18.18 8.14 -6.22
N GLN A 16 -17.36 9.05 -5.69
CA GLN A 16 -16.69 10.07 -6.51
C GLN A 16 -15.18 10.15 -6.25
N LEU A 17 -14.42 10.21 -7.34
CA LEU A 17 -12.98 10.54 -7.33
C LEU A 17 -12.78 12.03 -7.53
N SER A 18 -11.96 12.64 -6.68
CA SER A 18 -11.45 14.01 -6.87
C SER A 18 -10.54 14.11 -8.09
N LEU A 19 -10.32 15.32 -8.61
CA LEU A 19 -9.37 15.54 -9.70
C LEU A 19 -7.97 15.07 -9.31
N VAL A 20 -7.53 15.39 -8.09
CA VAL A 20 -6.19 15.02 -7.57
C VAL A 20 -6.03 13.51 -7.53
N GLU A 21 -7.05 12.79 -7.08
CA GLU A 21 -7.04 11.32 -7.02
C GLU A 21 -7.02 10.69 -8.41
N ARG A 22 -7.80 11.22 -9.37
CA ARG A 22 -7.79 10.73 -10.75
C ARG A 22 -6.41 10.92 -11.38
N VAL A 23 -5.82 12.09 -11.20
CA VAL A 23 -4.48 12.39 -11.74
C VAL A 23 -3.43 11.49 -11.10
N ALA A 24 -3.47 11.28 -9.78
CA ALA A 24 -2.55 10.39 -9.08
C ALA A 24 -2.69 8.92 -9.53
N ILE A 25 -3.92 8.43 -9.69
CA ILE A 25 -4.17 7.07 -10.18
C ILE A 25 -3.67 6.91 -11.61
N LEU A 26 -4.02 7.85 -12.50
CA LEU A 26 -3.60 7.79 -13.90
C LEU A 26 -2.09 7.93 -14.05
N SER A 27 -1.43 8.79 -13.27
CA SER A 27 0.01 8.95 -13.33
C SER A 27 0.74 7.67 -12.92
N LEU A 28 0.26 6.98 -11.86
CA LEU A 28 0.81 5.68 -11.46
C LEU A 28 0.58 4.60 -12.51
N ILE A 29 -0.61 4.54 -13.13
CA ILE A 29 -0.90 3.56 -14.20
C ILE A 29 0.00 3.81 -15.40
N ILE A 30 0.12 5.06 -15.85
CA ILE A 30 0.97 5.43 -16.98
C ILE A 30 2.43 5.09 -16.65
N LEU A 31 2.92 5.47 -15.46
CA LEU A 31 4.27 5.14 -15.02
C LEU A 31 4.51 3.63 -15.05
N ALA A 32 3.59 2.83 -14.51
CA ALA A 32 3.71 1.37 -14.50
C ALA A 32 3.75 0.78 -15.93
N VAL A 33 2.87 1.24 -16.82
CA VAL A 33 2.83 0.78 -18.22
C VAL A 33 4.10 1.20 -18.96
N VAL A 34 4.54 2.44 -18.82
CA VAL A 34 5.76 2.96 -19.46
C VAL A 34 6.99 2.19 -18.98
N LEU A 35 7.10 1.92 -17.68
CA LEU A 35 8.21 1.12 -17.14
C LEU A 35 8.14 -0.33 -17.64
N LEU A 36 6.96 -0.95 -17.63
CA LEU A 36 6.79 -2.33 -18.07
C LEU A 36 7.14 -2.49 -19.57
N VAL A 37 6.59 -1.62 -20.42
CA VAL A 37 6.88 -1.62 -21.87
C VAL A 37 8.33 -1.22 -22.11
N GLY A 38 8.84 -0.21 -21.39
CA GLY A 38 10.19 0.30 -21.53
C GLY A 38 11.26 -0.73 -21.19
N VAL A 39 11.12 -1.42 -20.05
CA VAL A 39 12.06 -2.48 -19.64
C VAL A 39 12.00 -3.68 -20.59
N THR A 40 10.82 -4.03 -21.12
CA THR A 40 10.68 -5.18 -22.03
C THR A 40 11.14 -4.88 -23.46
N ALA A 41 10.87 -3.69 -23.99
CA ALA A 41 11.21 -3.32 -25.36
C ALA A 41 12.61 -2.68 -25.49
N TRP A 42 13.05 -1.90 -24.50
CA TRP A 42 14.32 -1.17 -24.49
C TRP A 42 15.02 -1.20 -23.12
N PRO A 43 15.46 -2.38 -22.65
CA PRO A 43 16.10 -2.52 -21.33
C PRO A 43 17.34 -1.63 -21.20
N GLN A 44 18.11 -1.43 -22.27
CA GLN A 44 19.30 -0.58 -22.26
C GLN A 44 19.03 0.89 -21.90
N ILE A 45 17.83 1.38 -22.19
CA ILE A 45 17.44 2.76 -21.91
C ILE A 45 16.73 2.85 -20.56
N PHE A 46 15.78 1.93 -20.32
CA PHE A 46 14.91 2.00 -19.14
C PHE A 46 15.50 1.34 -17.90
N TRP A 47 16.17 0.20 -18.05
CA TRP A 47 16.85 -0.46 -16.94
C TRP A 47 18.20 0.21 -16.70
N ASP A 48 19.18 -0.03 -17.59
CA ASP A 48 20.57 0.40 -17.41
C ASP A 48 20.70 1.93 -17.33
N GLY A 49 19.88 2.67 -18.09
CA GLY A 49 19.97 4.13 -18.19
C GLY A 49 19.12 4.92 -17.17
N PHE A 50 18.12 4.30 -16.55
CA PHE A 50 17.16 5.01 -15.69
C PHE A 50 16.91 4.29 -14.37
N LEU A 51 16.30 3.10 -14.40
CA LEU A 51 15.90 2.40 -13.17
C LEU A 51 17.11 1.98 -12.34
N GLU A 52 18.17 1.49 -12.97
CA GLU A 52 19.35 1.01 -12.26
C GLU A 52 20.04 2.15 -11.49
N PRO A 53 20.53 3.23 -12.12
CA PRO A 53 21.24 4.29 -11.40
C PRO A 53 20.34 5.16 -10.52
N LEU A 54 19.08 5.36 -10.89
CA LEU A 54 18.19 6.29 -10.17
C LEU A 54 17.42 5.63 -9.03
N VAL A 55 17.11 4.34 -9.14
CA VAL A 55 16.29 3.61 -8.17
C VAL A 55 17.08 2.48 -7.52
N TRP A 56 17.72 1.61 -8.31
CA TRP A 56 18.29 0.35 -7.83
C TRP A 56 19.64 0.50 -7.10
N GLU A 57 20.59 1.25 -7.65
CA GLU A 57 21.91 1.47 -7.06
C GLU A 57 21.84 2.15 -5.69
N PRO A 58 21.08 3.24 -5.49
CA PRO A 58 20.95 3.88 -4.17
C PRO A 58 20.39 2.90 -3.13
N ILE A 59 19.44 2.06 -3.55
CA ILE A 59 18.81 1.03 -2.73
C ILE A 59 19.83 -0.03 -2.28
N ILE A 60 20.68 -0.50 -3.18
CA ILE A 60 21.70 -1.52 -2.84
C ILE A 60 22.77 -0.91 -1.94
N GLN A 61 23.19 0.32 -2.22
CA GLN A 61 24.19 1.02 -1.41
C GLN A 61 23.68 1.24 0.03
N ASP A 62 22.43 1.65 0.17
CA ASP A 62 21.75 1.79 1.47
C ASP A 62 21.73 0.45 2.24
N ALA A 63 21.48 -0.66 1.53
CA ALA A 63 21.44 -2.00 2.10
C ALA A 63 22.80 -2.58 2.53
N ASP A 64 23.87 -2.20 1.84
CA ASP A 64 25.20 -2.78 2.05
C ASP A 64 26.08 -1.97 3.00
N VAL A 65 26.02 -0.64 2.90
CA VAL A 65 26.93 0.26 3.63
C VAL A 65 26.21 1.00 4.76
N GLY A 66 24.87 1.06 4.73
CA GLY A 66 24.07 1.84 5.69
C GLY A 66 24.27 3.36 5.56
N ASP A 67 25.01 3.80 4.53
CA ASP A 67 25.19 5.20 4.18
C ASP A 67 24.52 5.43 2.83
N SER A 68 23.57 6.36 2.83
CA SER A 68 22.53 6.37 1.83
C SER A 68 23.04 7.02 0.54
N GLY A 69 23.11 6.25 -0.56
CA GLY A 69 23.49 6.75 -1.90
C GLY A 69 22.45 7.68 -2.55
N TYR A 70 21.54 8.27 -1.76
CA TYR A 70 20.44 9.08 -2.28
C TYR A 70 20.92 10.48 -2.68
N THR A 71 20.53 10.86 -3.89
CA THR A 71 20.71 12.20 -4.44
C THR A 71 19.41 13.00 -4.28
N PRO A 72 19.43 14.34 -4.34
CA PRO A 72 18.19 15.11 -4.32
C PRO A 72 17.19 14.69 -5.41
N GLN A 73 17.69 14.23 -6.57
CA GLN A 73 16.89 13.79 -7.70
C GLN A 73 16.14 12.48 -7.41
N ASN A 74 16.84 11.44 -6.96
CA ASN A 74 16.17 10.18 -6.62
C ASN A 74 15.26 10.33 -5.41
N THR A 75 15.63 11.16 -4.43
CA THR A 75 14.79 11.46 -3.26
C THR A 75 13.48 12.12 -3.68
N ALA A 76 13.54 13.13 -4.56
CA ALA A 76 12.35 13.78 -5.09
C ALA A 76 11.45 12.81 -5.88
N LEU A 77 12.04 11.90 -6.65
CA LEU A 77 11.31 10.84 -7.35
C LEU A 77 10.57 9.92 -6.35
N PHE A 78 11.27 9.43 -5.32
CA PHE A 78 10.65 8.58 -4.30
C PHE A 78 9.51 9.29 -3.57
N ILE A 79 9.71 10.55 -3.16
CA ILE A 79 8.67 11.35 -2.51
C ILE A 79 7.45 11.51 -3.42
N ALA A 80 7.64 11.87 -4.69
CA ALA A 80 6.54 12.07 -5.63
C ALA A 80 5.73 10.78 -5.85
N VAL A 81 6.42 9.65 -6.03
CA VAL A 81 5.78 8.35 -6.23
C VAL A 81 5.05 7.89 -4.96
N LEU A 82 5.69 7.99 -3.79
CA LEU A 82 5.06 7.65 -2.50
C LEU A 82 3.82 8.50 -2.23
N PHE A 83 3.90 9.81 -2.50
CA PHE A 83 2.77 10.71 -2.31
C PHE A 83 1.59 10.34 -3.22
N ALA A 84 1.85 10.01 -4.49
CA ALA A 84 0.83 9.53 -5.41
C ALA A 84 0.20 8.20 -4.93
N PHE A 85 1.00 7.29 -4.36
CA PHE A 85 0.50 6.05 -3.75
C PHE A 85 -0.41 6.32 -2.55
N VAL A 86 -0.03 7.21 -1.64
CA VAL A 86 -0.86 7.56 -0.46
C VAL A 86 -2.22 8.09 -0.88
N ILE A 87 -2.26 9.02 -1.84
CA ILE A 87 -3.52 9.57 -2.39
C ILE A 87 -4.36 8.44 -3.01
N THR A 88 -3.73 7.60 -3.82
CA THR A 88 -4.41 6.50 -4.52
C THR A 88 -5.00 5.48 -3.56
N ILE A 89 -4.23 5.02 -2.56
CA ILE A 89 -4.70 4.06 -1.55
C ILE A 89 -5.83 4.67 -0.73
N SER A 90 -5.73 5.95 -0.35
CA SER A 90 -6.80 6.66 0.36
C SER A 90 -8.09 6.70 -0.45
N ALA A 91 -8.00 7.02 -1.75
CA ALA A 91 -9.14 7.04 -2.65
C ALA A 91 -9.75 5.64 -2.82
N ILE A 92 -8.93 4.60 -2.98
CA ILE A 92 -9.38 3.21 -3.11
C ILE A 92 -10.12 2.78 -1.86
N PHE A 93 -9.58 3.02 -0.66
CA PHE A 93 -10.24 2.65 0.60
C PHE A 93 -11.60 3.32 0.74
N ARG A 94 -11.69 4.60 0.37
CA ARG A 94 -12.96 5.34 0.41
C ARG A 94 -13.99 4.78 -0.57
N ILE A 95 -13.59 4.51 -1.81
CA ILE A 95 -14.51 4.08 -2.88
C ILE A 95 -14.95 2.63 -2.72
N THR A 96 -14.07 1.80 -2.19
CA THR A 96 -14.38 0.38 -1.95
C THR A 96 -15.13 0.15 -0.64
N GLU A 97 -15.41 1.21 0.12
CA GLU A 97 -16.06 1.18 1.44
C GLU A 97 -15.44 0.12 2.37
N ILE A 98 -14.12 -0.10 2.22
CA ILE A 98 -13.39 -1.01 3.09
C ILE A 98 -13.49 -0.42 4.51
N PRO A 99 -14.03 -1.16 5.49
CA PRO A 99 -14.26 -0.61 6.81
C PRO A 99 -12.93 -0.20 7.44
N SER A 100 -12.64 1.09 7.51
CA SER A 100 -11.44 1.64 8.16
C SER A 100 -11.57 1.68 9.69
N GLY A 101 -12.33 0.75 10.27
CA GLY A 101 -12.60 0.67 11.70
C GLY A 101 -11.59 -0.20 12.45
N GLY A 102 -11.78 -0.37 13.77
CA GLY A 102 -10.86 -1.14 14.63
C GLY A 102 -10.58 -2.58 14.17
N ARG A 103 -11.49 -3.19 13.40
CA ARG A 103 -11.28 -4.53 12.80
C ARG A 103 -10.16 -4.56 11.77
N MET A 104 -9.99 -3.47 11.01
CA MET A 104 -8.89 -3.32 10.06
C MET A 104 -7.56 -3.16 10.80
N LEU A 105 -7.53 -2.40 11.90
CA LEU A 105 -6.35 -2.30 12.77
C LEU A 105 -5.93 -3.68 13.32
N ILE A 106 -6.89 -4.50 13.76
CA ILE A 106 -6.61 -5.86 14.22
C ILE A 106 -6.05 -6.74 13.09
N ALA A 107 -6.56 -6.62 11.86
CA ALA A 107 -6.05 -7.34 10.70
C ALA A 107 -4.61 -6.91 10.31
N PHE A 108 -4.25 -5.65 10.55
CA PHE A 108 -2.90 -5.14 10.33
C PHE A 108 -1.97 -5.31 11.53
N LEU A 109 -2.47 -5.64 12.72
CA LEU A 109 -1.67 -5.73 13.94
C LEU A 109 -0.47 -6.68 13.81
N PRO A 110 -0.62 -7.91 13.28
CA PRO A 110 0.52 -8.81 13.09
C PRO A 110 1.59 -8.19 12.19
N TRP A 111 1.17 -7.44 11.18
CA TRP A 111 2.05 -6.76 10.24
C TRP A 111 2.75 -5.54 10.82
N ILE A 112 2.03 -4.73 11.60
CA ILE A 112 2.55 -3.58 12.33
C ILE A 112 3.65 -4.00 13.30
N VAL A 113 3.58 -5.22 13.86
CA VAL A 113 4.65 -5.78 14.71
C VAL A 113 5.77 -6.39 13.87
N TRP A 114 5.43 -7.16 12.83
CA TRP A 114 6.40 -7.86 11.98
C TRP A 114 7.33 -6.91 11.22
N ALA A 115 6.79 -5.87 10.57
CA ALA A 115 7.55 -4.94 9.75
C ALA A 115 8.72 -4.24 10.50
N PRO A 116 8.50 -3.60 11.67
CA PRO A 116 9.59 -2.98 12.41
C PRO A 116 10.55 -4.00 13.01
N VAL A 117 10.09 -5.18 13.44
CA VAL A 117 10.99 -6.25 13.94
C VAL A 117 11.96 -6.70 12.84
N VAL A 118 11.45 -6.96 11.64
CA VAL A 118 12.30 -7.36 10.50
C VAL A 118 13.25 -6.24 10.11
N ARG A 119 12.81 -4.98 10.12
CA ARG A 119 13.67 -3.83 9.83
C ARG A 119 14.80 -3.67 10.86
N VAL A 120 14.51 -3.83 12.15
CA VAL A 120 15.55 -3.81 13.20
C VAL A 120 16.53 -4.98 13.04
N LEU A 121 16.04 -6.16 12.64
CA LEU A 121 16.90 -7.31 12.35
C LEU A 121 17.76 -7.09 11.11
N GLU A 122 17.24 -6.44 10.06
CA GLU A 122 18.01 -5.99 8.89
C GLU A 122 19.10 -4.99 9.31
N ASP A 123 18.73 -3.90 10.00
CA ASP A 123 19.65 -2.84 10.43
C ASP A 123 20.77 -3.38 11.35
N SER A 124 20.49 -4.43 12.12
CA SER A 124 21.49 -5.11 12.96
C SER A 124 22.42 -6.07 12.20
N GLN A 125 22.30 -6.16 10.87
CA GLN A 125 23.00 -7.12 10.02
C GLN A 125 22.81 -8.58 10.45
N TYR A 126 21.65 -8.90 11.07
CA TYR A 126 21.36 -10.25 11.57
C TYR A 126 21.23 -11.27 10.44
N PHE A 127 20.65 -10.87 9.30
CA PHE A 127 20.49 -11.74 8.14
C PHE A 127 21.80 -11.85 7.34
N GLN A 128 22.35 -13.07 7.27
CA GLN A 128 23.60 -13.35 6.53
C GLN A 128 23.33 -14.12 5.22
N GLY A 129 24.26 -13.98 4.27
CA GLY A 129 24.23 -14.68 2.98
C GLY A 129 23.03 -14.30 2.12
N ASN A 130 22.50 -15.25 1.35
CA ASN A 130 21.41 -15.00 0.38
C ASN A 130 20.09 -14.57 1.03
N LEU A 131 19.91 -14.77 2.33
CA LEU A 131 18.71 -14.31 3.07
C LEU A 131 18.70 -12.79 3.25
N LYS A 132 19.86 -12.12 3.24
CA LYS A 132 19.96 -10.66 3.31
C LYS A 132 19.11 -10.00 2.23
N ILE A 133 19.16 -10.53 1.00
CA ILE A 133 18.44 -10.01 -0.16
C ILE A 133 16.92 -9.96 0.07
N LEU A 134 16.34 -10.97 0.73
CA LEU A 134 14.89 -11.02 0.97
C LEU A 134 14.42 -9.97 2.01
N PHE A 135 15.32 -9.48 2.83
CA PHE A 135 15.02 -8.55 3.92
C PHE A 135 15.64 -7.17 3.71
N ILE A 136 16.07 -6.84 2.48
CA ILE A 136 16.51 -5.49 2.15
C ILE A 136 15.31 -4.54 2.11
N SER A 137 15.51 -3.32 2.62
CA SER A 137 14.56 -2.20 2.67
C SER A 137 13.47 -2.15 1.57
N PRO A 138 13.73 -2.24 0.24
CA PRO A 138 12.66 -2.23 -0.77
C PRO A 138 11.84 -3.53 -0.84
N ILE A 139 12.46 -4.69 -0.59
CA ILE A 139 11.76 -5.99 -0.68
C ILE A 139 10.85 -6.17 0.54
N ILE A 140 11.19 -5.61 1.70
CA ILE A 140 10.28 -5.55 2.85
C ILE A 140 8.95 -4.86 2.45
N HIS A 141 8.97 -3.82 1.61
CA HIS A 141 7.74 -3.15 1.16
C HIS A 141 6.85 -4.06 0.29
N PHE A 142 7.42 -5.01 -0.44
CA PHE A 142 6.63 -6.03 -1.16
C PHE A 142 5.97 -7.02 -0.19
N HIS A 143 6.63 -7.35 0.93
CA HIS A 143 5.99 -8.13 1.98
C HIS A 143 4.79 -7.38 2.59
N ILE A 144 4.91 -6.05 2.78
CA ILE A 144 3.80 -5.18 3.21
C ILE A 144 2.64 -5.29 2.22
N ALA A 145 2.93 -5.08 0.92
CA ALA A 145 1.91 -5.11 -0.12
C ALA A 145 1.21 -6.47 -0.19
N LEU A 146 1.97 -7.58 -0.12
CA LEU A 146 1.42 -8.93 -0.13
C LEU A 146 0.53 -9.19 1.09
N TRP A 147 0.94 -8.75 2.27
CA TRP A 147 0.13 -8.90 3.48
C TRP A 147 -1.18 -8.10 3.41
N VAL A 148 -1.13 -6.87 2.89
CA VAL A 148 -2.32 -6.03 2.70
C VAL A 148 -3.31 -6.71 1.74
N LEU A 149 -2.83 -7.22 0.60
CA LEU A 149 -3.66 -7.95 -0.35
C LEU A 149 -4.26 -9.23 0.27
N PHE A 150 -3.46 -9.96 1.04
CA PHE A 150 -3.92 -11.15 1.77
C PHE A 150 -5.01 -10.80 2.79
N ALA A 151 -4.81 -9.77 3.61
CA ALA A 151 -5.79 -9.33 4.61
C ALA A 151 -7.11 -8.89 3.96
N ILE A 152 -7.05 -8.18 2.82
CA ILE A 152 -8.24 -7.80 2.04
C ILE A 152 -8.97 -9.04 1.51
N MET A 153 -8.23 -10.01 0.97
CA MET A 153 -8.80 -11.25 0.45
C MET A 153 -9.49 -12.05 1.55
N VAL A 154 -8.82 -12.27 2.67
CA VAL A 154 -9.39 -12.95 3.84
C VAL A 154 -10.63 -12.20 4.35
N GLY A 155 -10.55 -10.88 4.48
CA GLY A 155 -11.68 -10.06 4.92
C GLY A 155 -12.90 -10.20 4.00
N ARG A 156 -12.69 -10.24 2.68
CA ARG A 156 -13.74 -10.48 1.69
C ARG A 156 -14.32 -11.89 1.81
N SER A 157 -13.48 -12.91 1.91
CA SER A 157 -13.92 -14.31 2.04
C SER A 157 -14.74 -14.53 3.31
N VAL A 158 -14.32 -13.94 4.44
CA VAL A 158 -15.06 -14.02 5.71
C VAL A 158 -16.42 -13.32 5.58
N LYS A 159 -16.48 -12.14 4.97
CA LYS A 159 -17.76 -11.45 4.73
C LYS A 159 -18.71 -12.30 3.88
N GLN A 160 -18.20 -12.88 2.79
CA GLN A 160 -18.99 -13.76 1.91
C GLN A 160 -19.48 -15.01 2.65
N ALA A 161 -18.62 -15.65 3.44
CA ALA A 161 -18.99 -16.83 4.23
C ALA A 161 -20.08 -16.51 5.27
N ILE A 162 -19.99 -15.35 5.94
CA ILE A 162 -21.02 -14.89 6.88
C ILE A 162 -22.34 -14.59 6.15
N GLN A 163 -22.30 -13.92 5.00
CA GLN A 163 -23.51 -13.64 4.22
C GLN A 163 -24.20 -14.92 3.75
N HIS A 164 -23.44 -15.88 3.23
CA HIS A 164 -23.96 -17.19 2.84
C HIS A 164 -24.58 -17.92 4.04
N TRP A 165 -23.91 -17.93 5.18
CA TRP A 165 -24.46 -18.52 6.42
C TRP A 165 -25.77 -17.87 6.83
N VAL A 166 -25.87 -16.53 6.79
CA VAL A 166 -27.08 -15.78 7.15
C VAL A 166 -28.24 -16.07 6.18
N GLU A 167 -27.96 -16.16 4.88
CA GLU A 167 -28.96 -16.54 3.87
C GLU A 167 -29.45 -17.99 4.05
N GLU A 168 -28.58 -18.89 4.50
CA GLU A 168 -28.88 -20.32 4.70
C GLU A 168 -29.64 -20.58 6.02
N THR A 169 -29.38 -19.83 7.10
CA THR A 169 -30.03 -20.03 8.42
C THR A 169 -31.31 -19.23 8.66
N GLY A 170 -31.63 -18.21 7.85
CA GLY A 170 -32.98 -17.63 7.81
C GLY A 170 -33.55 -17.03 9.11
N GLU A 171 -32.73 -16.40 9.96
CA GLU A 171 -33.20 -15.56 11.07
C GLU A 171 -33.07 -14.09 10.64
N LEU A 172 -34.10 -13.42 10.13
CA LEU A 172 -35.18 -12.79 10.92
C LEU A 172 -36.45 -12.54 10.06
N THR A 173 -37.07 -13.59 9.53
CA THR A 173 -38.54 -13.59 9.27
C THR A 173 -39.33 -13.99 10.53
N ARG A 174 -38.67 -14.12 11.68
CA ARG A 174 -39.25 -14.60 12.95
C ARG A 174 -39.66 -13.50 13.94
N GLU A 175 -39.55 -12.22 13.60
CA GLU A 175 -40.17 -11.15 14.39
C GLU A 175 -41.63 -10.87 14.00
N ASP A 176 -42.10 -11.41 12.87
CA ASP A 176 -43.48 -11.22 12.37
C ASP A 176 -44.39 -12.45 12.56
N SER A 177 -43.85 -13.56 13.08
CA SER A 177 -44.59 -14.80 13.35
C SER A 177 -44.79 -15.09 14.85
N ALA A 178 -44.36 -14.17 15.72
CA ALA A 178 -44.62 -14.20 17.15
C ALA A 178 -45.59 -13.07 17.53
N GLY A 179 -46.72 -13.03 16.83
CA GLY A 179 -47.96 -12.45 17.35
C GLY A 179 -48.66 -13.41 18.30
#